data_AF-A0A3D0X9R9-F1
#
_entry.id   AF-A0A3D0X9R9-F1
#
_cell.length_a   1.000
_cell.length_b   1.000
_cell.length_c   1.000
_cell.angle_alpha   90.00
_cell.angle_beta   90.00
_cell.angle_gamma   90.00
#
_symmetry.space_group_name_H-M   'P 1'
#
loop_
_entity.id
_entity.type
_entity.pdbx_description
1 polymer ?
#
loop_
_entity_poly.entity_id
_entity_poly.type
_entity_poly.pdbx_seq_one_letter_code
_entity_poly.pdbx_strand_id
1 'polypeptide(L)'
;MTGTDCEIKDGYSMYRFGRSEHKECRVFVEQEKGIISLKEIAPVSVVYHRILRITGLNDATVCIFPEKRGNETLKVSSILLGDYTPVYYERFERIEDPVYGIYYRGEHISGDYTILLPR
;
A
#
# COMPACT_ATOMS: atom_id res chain seq x y z
N MET A 1 4.36 15.18 13.97
CA MET A 1 5.79 15.11 14.35
C MET A 1 6.16 16.39 15.05
N THR A 2 6.42 16.31 16.35
CA THR A 2 7.06 17.39 17.10
C THR A 2 8.57 17.13 17.10
N GLY A 3 9.40 18.17 17.19
CA GLY A 3 10.86 18.12 16.94
C GLY A 3 11.69 17.16 17.81
N THR A 4 11.09 16.37 18.70
CA THR A 4 11.74 15.40 19.61
C THR A 4 11.55 13.94 19.20
N ASP A 5 10.84 13.63 18.11
CA ASP A 5 10.51 12.24 17.72
C ASP A 5 11.58 11.56 16.84
N CYS A 6 12.70 12.25 16.55
CA CYS A 6 13.79 11.77 15.69
C CYS A 6 15.04 11.46 16.53
N GLU A 7 15.44 10.19 16.57
CA GLU A 7 16.69 9.72 17.17
C GLU A 7 17.62 9.26 16.05
N ILE A 8 18.88 9.71 16.01
CA ILE A 8 19.86 9.17 15.05
C ILE A 8 20.51 7.93 15.69
N LYS A 9 20.33 6.77 15.06
CA LYS A 9 20.96 5.52 15.48
C LYS A 9 21.67 4.88 14.29
N ASP A 10 22.95 4.56 14.47
CA ASP A 10 23.81 3.94 13.43
C ASP A 10 23.86 4.72 12.10
N GLY A 11 23.75 6.06 12.17
CA GLY A 11 23.75 6.93 10.98
C GLY A 11 22.38 7.06 10.28
N TYR A 12 21.34 6.44 10.82
CA TYR A 12 19.98 6.51 10.29
C TYR A 12 19.06 7.30 11.24
N SER A 13 18.22 8.15 10.68
CA SER A 13 17.15 8.83 11.42
C SER A 13 16.04 7.83 11.75
N MET A 14 15.86 7.53 13.03
CA MET A 14 14.78 6.71 13.55
C MET A 14 13.63 7.59 14.05
N TYR A 15 12.42 7.34 13.55
CA TYR A 15 11.22 8.02 13.99
C TYR A 15 10.33 7.05 14.76
N ARG A 16 9.90 7.45 15.96
CA ARG A 16 8.84 6.74 16.67
C ARG A 16 7.49 7.19 16.13
N PHE A 17 6.91 6.38 15.25
CA PHE A 17 5.53 6.57 14.80
C PHE A 17 4.55 6.37 15.97
N GLY A 18 3.50 7.18 16.02
CA GLY A 18 2.46 7.03 17.02
C GLY A 18 1.65 5.73 16.84
N ARG A 19 0.78 5.45 17.81
CA ARG A 19 -0.05 4.22 17.81
C ARG A 19 -1.04 4.14 16.64
N SER A 20 -1.43 5.28 16.07
CA SER A 20 -2.38 5.34 14.95
C SER A 20 -1.71 4.97 13.63
N GLU A 21 -0.43 5.29 13.52
CA GLU A 21 0.44 5.08 12.36
C GLU A 21 0.79 3.60 12.19
N HIS A 22 0.70 2.81 13.26
CA HIS A 22 0.76 1.34 13.17
C HIS A 22 -0.46 0.71 12.48
N LYS A 23 -1.52 1.48 12.19
CA LYS A 23 -2.68 1.05 11.39
C LYS A 23 -2.61 1.49 9.93
N GLU A 24 -1.46 2.00 9.48
CA GLU A 24 -1.30 2.48 8.11
C GLU A 24 -1.07 1.34 7.13
N CYS A 25 -1.74 1.41 5.99
CA CYS A 25 -1.28 0.78 4.77
C CYS A 25 -0.31 1.77 4.10
N ARG A 26 0.92 1.33 3.84
CA ARG A 26 1.98 2.17 3.27
C ARG A 26 2.25 1.75 1.84
N VAL A 27 2.22 2.70 0.92
CA VAL A 27 2.48 2.46 -0.51
C VAL A 27 3.69 3.27 -0.93
N PHE A 28 4.73 2.58 -1.39
CA PHE A 28 5.93 3.18 -1.96
C PHE A 28 5.92 2.98 -3.46
N VAL A 29 6.31 4.01 -4.20
CA VAL A 29 6.34 3.99 -5.66
C VAL A 29 7.68 4.53 -6.12
N GLU A 30 8.31 3.79 -7.02
CA GLU A 30 9.48 4.20 -7.75
C GLU A 30 9.11 4.28 -9.24
N GLN A 31 9.22 5.48 -9.83
CA GLN A 31 9.04 5.72 -11.26
C GLN A 31 9.84 6.96 -11.68
N GLU A 32 10.22 7.05 -12.97
CA GLU A 32 11.09 8.13 -13.47
C GLU A 32 10.43 9.52 -13.40
N LYS A 33 9.15 9.61 -13.78
CA LYS A 33 8.40 10.87 -13.87
C LYS A 33 6.90 10.64 -13.80
N GLY A 34 6.14 11.69 -13.48
CA GLY A 34 4.68 11.68 -13.42
C GLY A 34 4.14 12.25 -12.12
N ILE A 35 2.81 12.33 -12.02
CA ILE A 35 2.12 12.72 -10.79
C ILE A 35 1.37 11.51 -10.27
N ILE A 36 1.72 11.08 -9.06
CA ILE A 36 1.04 9.99 -8.36
C ILE A 36 0.02 10.59 -7.40
N SER A 37 -1.17 9.99 -7.36
CA SER A 37 -2.17 10.30 -6.34
C SER A 37 -2.64 9.03 -5.65
N LEU A 38 -2.81 9.11 -4.34
CA LEU A 38 -3.36 8.04 -3.50
C LEU A 38 -4.54 8.62 -2.72
N LYS A 39 -5.72 8.03 -2.91
CA LYS A 39 -6.93 8.44 -2.19
C LYS A 39 -7.62 7.26 -1.55
N GLU A 40 -8.19 7.47 -0.38
CA GLU A 40 -9.09 6.51 0.23
C GLU A 40 -10.50 6.67 -0.35
N ILE A 41 -11.15 5.56 -0.68
CA ILE A 41 -12.52 5.53 -1.16
C ILE A 41 -13.37 4.80 -0.11
N ALA A 42 -14.60 5.26 0.10
CA ALA A 42 -15.55 4.58 0.96
C ALA A 42 -15.66 3.10 0.54
N PRO A 43 -15.42 2.13 1.43
CA PRO A 43 -15.33 0.73 1.05
C PRO A 43 -16.66 0.15 0.55
N VAL A 44 -17.79 0.67 1.06
CA VAL A 44 -19.18 0.22 0.77
C VAL A 44 -19.25 -1.31 0.58
N SER A 45 -18.59 -2.05 1.49
CA SER A 45 -18.37 -3.49 1.36
C SER A 45 -18.37 -4.14 2.74
N VAL A 46 -18.97 -5.33 2.82
CA VAL A 46 -18.86 -6.21 4.00
C VAL A 46 -17.54 -6.97 4.03
N VAL A 47 -16.83 -7.06 2.90
CA VAL A 47 -15.58 -7.84 2.74
C VAL A 47 -14.36 -7.00 3.06
N TYR A 48 -14.35 -5.74 2.60
CA TYR A 48 -13.18 -4.84 2.72
C TYR A 48 -13.44 -3.77 3.78
N HIS A 49 -12.50 -3.56 4.72
CA HIS A 49 -12.60 -2.44 5.65
C HIS A 49 -11.99 -1.16 5.09
N ARG A 50 -11.10 -1.28 4.10
CA ARG A 50 -10.41 -0.12 3.51
C ARG A 50 -10.14 -0.35 2.03
N ILE A 51 -10.35 0.70 1.25
CA ILE A 51 -10.10 0.72 -0.20
C ILE A 51 -9.27 1.96 -0.51
N LEU A 52 -8.11 1.76 -1.14
CA LEU A 52 -7.25 2.85 -1.60
C LEU A 52 -7.19 2.82 -3.12
N ARG A 53 -7.28 3.97 -3.77
CA ARG A 53 -7.09 4.12 -5.21
C ARG A 53 -5.79 4.88 -5.45
N ILE A 54 -4.85 4.20 -6.09
CA ILE A 54 -3.63 4.79 -6.62
C ILE A 54 -3.82 5.09 -8.11
N THR A 55 -3.37 6.27 -8.55
CA THR A 55 -3.50 6.70 -9.95
C THR A 55 -2.23 7.33 -10.45
N GLY A 56 -2.02 7.28 -11.77
CA GLY A 56 -0.88 7.92 -12.44
C GLY A 56 0.42 7.11 -12.41
N LEU A 57 0.33 5.79 -12.19
CA LEU A 57 1.49 4.91 -12.31
C LEU A 57 1.92 4.81 -13.77
N ASN A 58 3.22 4.91 -14.00
CA ASN A 58 3.80 4.81 -15.33
C ASN A 58 5.13 4.05 -15.25
N ASP A 59 5.10 2.80 -15.69
CA ASP A 59 6.22 1.86 -15.63
C ASP A 59 6.87 1.82 -14.23
N ALA A 60 6.01 1.79 -13.21
CA ALA A 60 6.43 1.96 -11.83
C ALA A 60 6.74 0.62 -11.15
N THR A 61 7.68 0.66 -10.20
CA THR A 61 7.78 -0.36 -9.15
C THR A 61 6.97 0.10 -7.95
N VAL A 62 6.03 -0.74 -7.51
CA VAL A 62 5.10 -0.42 -6.41
C VAL A 62 5.27 -1.45 -5.29
N CYS A 63 5.54 -0.97 -4.08
CA CYS A 63 5.61 -1.78 -2.86
C CYS A 63 4.48 -1.38 -1.91
N ILE A 64 3.61 -2.33 -1.56
CA ILE A 64 2.45 -2.12 -0.68
C ILE A 64 2.66 -2.92 0.61
N PHE A 65 2.72 -2.21 1.73
CA PHE A 65 2.77 -2.78 3.07
C PHE A 65 1.36 -2.69 3.67
N PRO A 66 0.65 -3.81 3.82
CA PRO A 66 -0.70 -3.80 4.36
C PRO A 66 -0.73 -3.38 5.83
N GLU A 67 -1.90 -2.94 6.29
CA GLU A 67 -2.16 -2.78 7.72
C GLU A 67 -2.01 -4.14 8.43
N LYS A 68 -1.38 -4.15 9.62
CA LYS A 68 -1.27 -5.36 10.45
C LYS A 68 -2.62 -5.70 11.10
N ARG A 69 -3.50 -6.38 10.36
CA ARG A 69 -4.77 -6.93 10.83
C ARG A 69 -4.95 -8.36 10.33
N GLY A 70 -4.76 -9.34 11.22
CA GLY A 70 -5.05 -10.75 10.94
C GLY A 70 -4.17 -11.34 9.83
N ASN A 71 -4.77 -12.13 8.94
CA ASN A 71 -4.08 -12.68 7.78
C ASN A 71 -3.86 -11.54 6.76
N GLU A 72 -2.65 -10.98 6.77
CA GLU A 72 -2.15 -9.89 5.92
C GLU A 72 -2.25 -10.25 4.42
N THR A 73 -3.47 -10.20 3.90
CA THR A 73 -3.82 -10.54 2.53
C THR A 73 -4.45 -9.32 1.91
N LEU A 74 -3.77 -8.67 0.96
CA LEU A 74 -4.38 -7.59 0.17
C LEU A 74 -4.70 -8.06 -1.24
N LYS A 75 -5.57 -7.32 -1.91
CA LYS A 75 -5.89 -7.56 -3.32
C LYS A 75 -5.70 -6.27 -4.09
N VAL A 76 -5.13 -6.36 -5.28
CA VAL A 76 -4.98 -5.23 -6.20
C VAL A 76 -5.85 -5.48 -7.42
N SER A 77 -6.57 -4.47 -7.88
CA SER A 77 -7.46 -4.54 -9.05
C SER A 77 -7.33 -3.25 -9.87
N SER A 78 -7.34 -3.33 -11.20
CA SER A 78 -7.40 -2.13 -12.05
C SER A 78 -8.79 -1.48 -12.06
N ILE A 79 -9.83 -2.23 -11.67
CA ILE A 79 -11.23 -1.81 -11.69
C ILE A 79 -11.56 -0.97 -10.46
N LEU A 80 -12.19 0.19 -10.68
CA LEU A 80 -12.44 1.18 -9.63
C LEU A 80 -13.54 0.74 -8.66
N LEU A 81 -14.66 0.21 -9.17
CA LEU A 81 -15.79 -0.43 -8.47
C LEU A 81 -16.90 -0.62 -9.52
N GLY A 82 -17.46 -1.83 -9.66
CA GLY A 82 -18.50 -2.13 -10.65
C GLY A 82 -18.85 -3.61 -10.75
N ASP A 83 -17.87 -4.49 -10.57
CA ASP A 83 -18.09 -5.93 -10.42
C ASP A 83 -17.78 -6.37 -8.98
N TYR A 84 -18.69 -7.14 -8.40
CA TYR A 84 -18.59 -7.71 -7.04
C TYR A 84 -17.47 -8.75 -6.90
N THR A 85 -16.70 -8.98 -7.96
CA THR A 85 -15.55 -9.88 -8.03
C THR A 85 -14.34 -9.10 -8.55
N PRO A 86 -13.47 -8.60 -7.67
CA PRO A 86 -12.26 -7.91 -8.10
C PRO A 86 -11.40 -8.86 -8.93
N VAL A 87 -10.96 -8.40 -10.10
CA VAL A 87 -9.95 -9.10 -10.90
C VAL A 87 -8.61 -8.85 -10.21
N TYR A 88 -8.03 -9.92 -9.69
CA TYR A 88 -6.75 -9.88 -9.00
C TYR A 88 -5.64 -9.56 -9.98
N TYR A 89 -4.81 -8.58 -9.64
CA TYR A 89 -3.68 -8.24 -10.46
C TYR A 89 -2.50 -9.15 -10.12
N GLU A 90 -2.26 -10.13 -10.99
CA GLU A 90 -1.26 -11.19 -10.81
C GLU A 90 0.18 -10.67 -10.73
N ARG A 91 0.44 -9.43 -11.18
CA ARG A 91 1.77 -8.82 -11.14
C ARG A 91 2.22 -8.39 -9.75
N PHE A 92 1.35 -8.44 -8.73
CA PHE A 92 1.76 -8.16 -7.35
C PHE A 92 2.10 -9.46 -6.64
N GLU A 93 3.38 -9.63 -6.36
CA GLU A 93 3.91 -10.77 -5.62
C GLU A 93 3.98 -10.46 -4.13
N ARG A 94 3.61 -11.42 -3.30
CA ARG A 94 3.76 -11.32 -1.84
C ARG A 94 5.18 -11.71 -1.45
N ILE A 95 5.90 -10.81 -0.81
CA ILE A 95 7.26 -10.99 -0.33
C ILE A 95 7.24 -11.05 1.20
N GLU A 96 7.92 -12.05 1.76
CA GLU A 96 8.24 -12.12 3.19
C GLU A 96 9.70 -11.75 3.39
N ASP A 97 9.94 -10.57 3.94
CA ASP A 97 11.30 -10.09 4.22
C ASP A 97 11.57 -10.13 5.74
N PRO A 98 12.71 -10.68 6.18
CA PRO A 98 13.02 -10.80 7.62
C PRO A 98 13.23 -9.46 8.32
N VAL A 99 13.54 -8.39 7.59
CA VAL A 99 13.77 -7.03 8.11
C VAL A 99 12.50 -6.19 8.00
N TYR A 100 11.83 -6.23 6.85
CA TYR A 100 10.71 -5.33 6.55
C TYR A 100 9.32 -5.94 6.81
N GLY A 101 9.26 -7.26 7.00
CA GLY A 101 8.01 -8.01 7.15
C GLY A 101 7.36 -8.33 5.80
N ILE A 102 6.04 -8.47 5.80
CA ILE A 102 5.27 -8.84 4.61
C ILE A 102 4.91 -7.59 3.81
N TYR A 103 5.17 -7.63 2.50
CA TYR A 103 4.73 -6.61 1.56
C TYR A 103 4.43 -7.20 0.19
N TYR A 104 3.79 -6.41 -0.66
CA TYR A 104 3.44 -6.79 -2.02
C TYR A 104 4.20 -5.94 -3.00
N ARG A 105 4.88 -6.56 -3.97
CA ARG A 105 5.70 -5.86 -4.96
C ARG A 105 5.18 -6.12 -6.35
N GLY A 106 4.97 -5.06 -7.12
CA GLY A 106 4.68 -5.12 -8.55
C GLY A 106 5.70 -4.32 -9.34
N GLU A 107 6.17 -4.88 -10.44
CA GLU A 107 7.07 -4.23 -11.40
C GLU A 107 6.35 -3.91 -12.71
N HIS A 108 6.85 -2.90 -13.43
CA HIS A 108 6.30 -2.45 -14.70
C HIS A 108 4.79 -2.17 -14.63
N ILE A 109 4.37 -1.52 -13.54
CA ILE A 109 2.97 -1.22 -13.26
C ILE A 109 2.61 0.14 -13.86
N SER A 110 1.63 0.14 -14.76
CA SER A 110 1.12 1.35 -15.42
C SER A 110 -0.39 1.44 -15.28
N GLY A 111 -0.90 2.66 -15.11
CA GLY A 111 -2.32 2.98 -14.97
C GLY A 111 -2.75 3.21 -13.52
N ASP A 112 -4.02 2.89 -13.26
CA ASP A 112 -4.69 3.19 -12.00
C ASP A 112 -5.21 1.92 -11.35
N TYR A 113 -4.94 1.76 -10.05
CA TYR A 113 -5.24 0.53 -9.32
C TYR A 113 -5.91 0.79 -7.98
N THR A 114 -6.83 -0.09 -7.64
CA THR A 114 -7.52 -0.16 -6.37
C THR A 114 -6.86 -1.22 -5.50
N ILE A 115 -6.36 -0.82 -4.34
CA ILE A 115 -5.85 -1.68 -3.29
C ILE A 115 -7.01 -1.94 -2.32
N LEU A 116 -7.35 -3.21 -2.15
CA LEU A 116 -8.45 -3.70 -1.34
C LEU A 116 -7.88 -4.41 -0.12
N LEU A 117 -8.20 -3.89 1.06
CA LEU A 117 -7.78 -4.44 2.35
C LEU A 117 -8.99 -5.14 2.99
N PRO A 118 -8.96 -6.48 3.12
CA PRO A 118 -10.05 -7.26 3.72
C PRO A 118 -10.08 -7.10 5.24
N ARG A 119 -11.29 -7.28 5.78
CA ARG A 119 -11.57 -7.24 7.23
C ARG A 119 -10.84 -8.31 8.04
#